data_AF-H2Y9D1-F1
#
_entry.id   AF-H2Y9D1-F1
#
_cell.length_a   1.000
_cell.length_b   1.000
_cell.length_c   1.000
_cell.angle_alpha   90.00
_cell.angle_beta   90.00
_cell.angle_gamma   90.00
#
_symmetry.space_group_name_H-M   'P 1'
#
loop_
_entity.id
_entity.type
_entity.pdbx_description
1 polymer ?
#
loop_
_entity_poly.entity_id
_entity_poly.type
_entity_poly.pdbx_seq_one_letter_code
_entity_poly.pdbx_strand_id
1 'polypeptide(L)'
;LECTACKVALDAALWKYRTANGTYPGLPKFIISMCEYLKIETRSVCTGMIHLLQNETLFLLQKLQLSGTKLCGLLFPTTCPGYANDLSWNHKKWVVPVPKPHLGKQSKPSLGKLKVLQLSDIHIDLQYKPGSHSNCKEPLCCRSNDGAGLSEAGFWGTAANCDTPYWTFENLLQHVSKQKFDYILWTGDLPAHNDWNQSRTAQIYLLNNLTNLLTHYFPTTPVYPALGNHESSPVNSFPPNYITGYNSISWLYDTLAKVWAPWLSPDAIKTVKQSGFYTMLVKPGLRMVSLNMNYCNSMNFWMLLDPADPNGELAWLVQTLAAAEENGEVIKIGGGDCLQVWRNNYHNIVARFSKIIAAQFFGHTHKDEIEIQYNDSTLTHPISMAYISPSSPHWEFEYSAKAEYNLTSLSLKSWHQLYQSWLRGSDSFLKYYRNYYKGNVPSENCDTNCRLKLLCLIQTG
;
A
#
# COMPACT_ATOMS: atom_id res chain seq x y z
N LEU A 1 4.87 -17.01 21.62
CA LEU A 1 3.67 -16.78 22.47
C LEU A 1 2.52 -16.18 21.67
N GLU A 2 2.79 -15.22 20.78
CA GLU A 2 1.79 -14.53 19.95
C GLU A 2 0.88 -15.46 19.13
N CYS A 3 1.43 -16.44 18.40
CA CYS A 3 0.62 -17.36 17.60
C CYS A 3 -0.36 -18.20 18.43
N THR A 4 0.11 -18.74 19.56
CA THR A 4 -0.74 -19.55 20.45
C THR A 4 -1.82 -18.68 21.10
N ALA A 5 -1.46 -17.48 21.57
CA ALA A 5 -2.40 -16.54 22.14
C ALA A 5 -3.47 -16.13 21.12
N CYS A 6 -3.08 -15.82 19.88
CA CYS A 6 -4.00 -15.52 18.78
C CYS A 6 -4.97 -16.69 18.53
N LYS A 7 -4.44 -17.92 18.34
CA LYS A 7 -5.26 -19.10 18.03
C LYS A 7 -6.29 -19.35 19.13
N VAL A 8 -5.85 -19.33 20.39
CA VAL A 8 -6.73 -19.54 21.56
C VAL A 8 -7.78 -18.45 21.66
N ALA A 9 -7.40 -17.17 21.52
CA ALA A 9 -8.34 -16.05 21.61
C ALA A 9 -9.41 -16.11 20.51
N LEU A 10 -9.00 -16.36 19.26
CA LEU A 10 -9.92 -16.43 18.13
C LEU A 10 -10.80 -17.68 18.18
N ASP A 11 -10.26 -18.84 18.54
CA ASP A 11 -11.08 -20.05 18.69
C ASP A 11 -12.09 -19.92 19.84
N ALA A 12 -11.71 -19.26 20.95
CA ALA A 12 -12.65 -18.96 22.04
C ALA A 12 -13.76 -17.99 21.59
N ALA A 13 -13.42 -16.96 20.82
CA ALA A 13 -14.40 -16.02 20.26
C ALA A 13 -15.35 -16.70 19.26
N LEU A 14 -14.82 -17.54 18.38
CA LEU A 14 -15.59 -18.32 17.40
C LEU A 14 -16.48 -19.36 18.09
N TRP A 15 -15.98 -20.03 19.13
CA TRP A 15 -16.78 -20.93 19.97
C TRP A 15 -17.94 -20.17 20.61
N LYS A 16 -17.65 -19.02 21.24
CA LYS A 16 -18.68 -18.18 21.86
C LYS A 16 -19.75 -17.78 20.84
N TYR A 17 -19.36 -17.35 19.64
CA TYR A 17 -20.27 -17.00 18.54
C TYR A 17 -21.17 -18.16 18.08
N ARG A 18 -20.65 -19.39 18.07
CA ARG A 18 -21.36 -20.58 17.54
C ARG A 18 -22.30 -21.27 18.53
N THR A 19 -22.23 -20.95 19.82
CA THR A 19 -23.09 -21.57 20.84
C THR A 19 -24.50 -20.98 20.85
N ALA A 20 -25.52 -21.78 21.20
CA ALA A 20 -26.91 -21.32 21.26
C ALA A 20 -27.16 -20.17 22.27
N ASN A 21 -26.35 -20.11 23.34
CA ASN A 21 -26.34 -18.99 24.32
C ASN A 21 -25.33 -17.88 23.96
N GLY A 22 -24.67 -18.01 22.81
CA GLY A 22 -23.72 -17.08 22.23
C GLY A 22 -24.43 -15.97 21.47
N THR A 23 -25.17 -15.11 22.15
CA THR A 23 -25.82 -13.99 21.46
C THR A 23 -24.75 -12.99 20.99
N TYR A 24 -24.78 -12.59 19.72
CA TYR A 24 -23.87 -11.58 19.15
C TYR A 24 -23.67 -10.32 20.03
N PRO A 25 -24.70 -9.76 20.71
CA PRO A 25 -24.51 -8.64 21.63
C PRO A 25 -23.46 -8.86 22.73
N GLY A 26 -23.16 -10.10 23.11
CA GLY A 26 -22.12 -10.44 24.10
C GLY A 26 -20.73 -10.65 23.51
N LEU A 27 -20.60 -10.85 22.19
CA LEU A 27 -19.34 -11.15 21.53
C LEU A 27 -18.38 -9.94 21.51
N PRO A 28 -18.79 -8.70 21.15
CA PRO A 28 -17.92 -7.53 21.24
C PRO A 28 -17.34 -7.34 22.64
N LYS A 29 -18.18 -7.40 23.68
CA LYS A 29 -17.72 -7.25 25.07
C LYS A 29 -16.72 -8.34 25.46
N PHE A 30 -16.97 -9.60 25.07
CA PHE A 30 -16.05 -10.70 25.34
C PHE A 30 -14.69 -10.49 24.67
N ILE A 31 -14.66 -10.08 23.40
CA ILE A 31 -13.40 -9.84 22.66
C ILE A 31 -12.65 -8.66 23.27
N ILE A 32 -13.33 -7.57 23.64
CA ILE A 32 -12.72 -6.43 24.32
C ILE A 32 -12.09 -6.87 25.65
N SER A 33 -12.82 -7.62 26.48
CA SER A 33 -12.28 -8.15 27.74
C SER A 33 -11.07 -9.06 27.53
N MET A 34 -11.06 -9.85 26.45
CA MET A 34 -9.90 -10.70 26.12
C MET A 34 -8.71 -9.91 25.63
N CYS A 35 -8.94 -8.88 24.82
CA CYS A 35 -7.91 -7.94 24.37
C CYS A 35 -7.20 -7.28 25.56
N GLU A 36 -7.96 -6.82 26.56
CA GLU A 36 -7.42 -6.25 27.80
C GLU A 36 -6.71 -7.30 28.67
N TYR A 37 -7.33 -8.45 28.91
CA TYR A 37 -6.78 -9.51 29.76
C TYR A 37 -5.45 -10.05 29.23
N LEU A 38 -5.36 -10.24 27.92
CA LEU A 38 -4.15 -10.70 27.23
C LEU A 38 -3.13 -9.57 27.00
N LYS A 39 -3.45 -8.33 27.39
CA LYS A 39 -2.61 -7.14 27.17
C LYS A 39 -2.22 -6.97 25.71
N ILE A 40 -3.17 -7.20 24.80
CA ILE A 40 -2.94 -7.02 23.36
C ILE A 40 -2.75 -5.52 23.07
N GLU A 41 -3.70 -4.70 23.53
CA GLU A 41 -3.70 -3.25 23.32
C GLU A 41 -4.41 -2.52 24.46
N THR A 42 -4.41 -1.17 24.44
CA THR A 42 -5.19 -0.38 25.40
C THR A 42 -6.69 -0.62 25.22
N ARG A 43 -7.48 -0.40 26.29
CA ARG A 43 -8.94 -0.51 26.25
C ARG A 43 -9.57 0.37 25.16
N SER A 44 -9.02 1.56 24.94
CA SER A 44 -9.47 2.50 23.91
C SER A 44 -9.33 1.88 22.52
N VAL A 45 -8.14 1.37 22.21
CA VAL A 45 -7.83 0.70 20.93
C VAL A 45 -8.68 -0.56 20.76
N CYS A 46 -8.71 -1.45 21.77
CA CYS A 46 -9.52 -2.67 21.74
C CYS A 46 -11.00 -2.37 21.47
N THR A 47 -11.57 -1.38 22.16
CA THR A 47 -12.98 -1.00 22.02
C THR A 47 -13.25 -0.42 20.63
N GLY A 48 -12.41 0.52 20.18
CA GLY A 48 -12.55 1.20 18.90
C GLY A 48 -12.46 0.25 17.71
N MET A 49 -11.42 -0.60 17.67
CA MET A 49 -11.25 -1.60 16.62
C MET A 49 -12.43 -2.56 16.53
N ILE A 50 -12.89 -3.08 17.67
CA ILE A 50 -14.03 -4.01 17.68
C ILE A 50 -15.30 -3.32 17.21
N HIS A 51 -15.58 -2.08 17.65
CA HIS A 51 -16.76 -1.36 17.20
C HIS A 51 -16.76 -1.08 15.68
N LEU A 52 -15.60 -0.81 15.10
CA LEU A 52 -15.45 -0.58 13.66
C LEU A 52 -15.60 -1.87 12.84
N LEU A 53 -14.94 -2.96 13.28
CA LEU A 53 -14.90 -4.22 12.54
C LEU A 53 -16.14 -5.12 12.76
N GLN A 54 -16.94 -4.90 13.80
CA GLN A 54 -17.96 -5.86 14.23
C GLN A 54 -18.99 -6.23 13.16
N ASN A 55 -19.40 -5.27 12.31
CA ASN A 55 -20.45 -5.49 11.29
C ASN A 55 -19.91 -6.33 10.12
N GLU A 56 -18.71 -6.00 9.63
CA GLU A 56 -18.06 -6.73 8.54
C GLU A 56 -17.64 -8.13 9.01
N THR A 57 -17.11 -8.22 10.23
CA THR A 57 -16.76 -9.51 10.86
C THR A 57 -17.96 -10.43 10.94
N LEU A 58 -19.12 -9.93 11.40
CA LEU A 58 -20.35 -10.72 11.40
C LEU A 58 -20.74 -11.23 10.03
N PHE A 59 -20.72 -10.34 9.05
CA PHE A 59 -21.10 -10.66 7.69
C PHE A 59 -20.24 -11.80 7.14
N LEU A 60 -18.92 -11.76 7.38
CA LEU A 60 -17.99 -12.82 6.99
C LEU A 60 -18.27 -14.12 7.76
N LEU A 61 -18.47 -14.05 9.08
CA LEU A 61 -18.74 -15.23 9.92
C LEU A 61 -20.07 -15.93 9.61
N GLN A 62 -21.05 -15.22 9.04
CA GLN A 62 -22.30 -15.83 8.56
C GLN A 62 -22.11 -16.60 7.24
N LYS A 63 -21.09 -16.26 6.46
CA LYS A 63 -20.83 -16.86 5.13
C LYS A 63 -19.70 -17.88 5.15
N LEU A 64 -18.79 -17.78 6.11
CA LEU A 64 -17.56 -18.55 6.15
C LEU A 64 -17.41 -19.31 7.46
N GLN A 65 -16.95 -20.56 7.37
CA GLN A 65 -16.50 -21.34 8.52
C GLN A 65 -15.00 -21.09 8.78
N LEU A 66 -14.72 -20.00 9.50
CA LEU A 66 -13.36 -19.62 9.89
C LEU A 66 -12.88 -20.38 11.14
N SER A 67 -11.58 -20.58 11.29
CA SER A 67 -10.97 -21.08 12.52
C SER A 67 -9.92 -20.09 13.01
N GLY A 68 -9.60 -20.11 14.29
CA GLY A 68 -8.53 -19.30 14.86
C GLY A 68 -7.20 -19.58 14.15
N THR A 69 -6.93 -20.84 13.78
CA THR A 69 -5.73 -21.19 13.00
C THR A 69 -5.68 -20.52 11.63
N LYS A 70 -6.79 -20.49 10.87
CA LYS A 70 -6.84 -19.83 9.55
C LYS A 70 -6.67 -18.32 9.68
N LEU A 71 -7.40 -17.71 10.61
CA LEU A 71 -7.36 -16.26 10.83
C LEU A 71 -5.99 -15.80 11.35
N CYS A 72 -5.38 -16.53 12.30
CA CYS A 72 -4.04 -16.20 12.77
C CYS A 72 -2.96 -16.42 11.71
N GLY A 73 -3.12 -17.39 10.81
CA GLY A 73 -2.23 -17.55 9.66
C GLY A 73 -2.27 -16.36 8.71
N LEU A 74 -3.45 -15.78 8.51
CA LEU A 74 -3.62 -14.56 7.71
C LEU A 74 -3.04 -13.32 8.40
N LEU A 75 -3.34 -13.15 9.69
CA LEU A 75 -2.91 -11.98 10.49
C LEU A 75 -1.40 -11.99 10.78
N PHE A 76 -0.82 -13.18 10.96
CA PHE A 76 0.55 -13.37 11.40
C PHE A 76 1.24 -14.43 10.55
N PRO A 77 1.42 -14.18 9.24
CA PRO A 77 1.91 -15.20 8.30
C PRO A 77 3.32 -15.69 8.61
N THR A 78 4.15 -14.84 9.22
CA THR A 78 5.55 -15.14 9.59
C THR A 78 5.67 -15.81 10.96
N THR A 79 4.95 -15.31 11.97
CA THR A 79 5.03 -15.82 13.35
C THR A 79 4.01 -16.91 13.67
N CYS A 80 3.00 -17.09 12.82
CA CYS A 80 1.93 -18.07 12.99
C CYS A 80 1.51 -18.74 11.67
N PRO A 81 2.44 -19.34 10.89
CA PRO A 81 2.12 -19.91 9.59
C PRO A 81 0.95 -20.91 9.71
N GLY A 82 -0.14 -20.60 9.00
CA GLY A 82 -1.32 -21.45 8.88
C GLY A 82 -1.20 -22.41 7.68
N TYR A 83 -2.08 -23.40 7.61
CA TYR A 83 -2.33 -24.13 6.36
C TYR A 83 -3.00 -23.16 5.38
N ALA A 84 -2.26 -22.77 4.33
CA ALA A 84 -2.66 -21.88 3.22
C ALA A 84 -2.72 -20.37 3.53
N ASN A 85 -1.55 -19.74 3.65
CA ASN A 85 -1.36 -18.28 3.58
C ASN A 85 -1.60 -17.68 2.18
N ASP A 86 -2.05 -18.47 1.19
CA ASP A 86 -2.11 -18.04 -0.20
C ASP A 86 -3.54 -17.91 -0.72
N LEU A 87 -4.55 -18.28 0.06
CA LEU A 87 -5.94 -18.41 -0.40
C LEU A 87 -6.05 -19.19 -1.74
N SER A 88 -5.09 -20.08 -2.03
CA SER A 88 -4.93 -20.80 -3.30
C SER A 88 -5.76 -22.08 -3.40
N TRP A 89 -6.65 -22.32 -2.43
CA TRP A 89 -7.64 -23.40 -2.50
C TRP A 89 -8.48 -23.33 -3.79
N ASN A 90 -8.50 -22.16 -4.45
CA ASN A 90 -9.14 -21.91 -5.74
C ASN A 90 -8.16 -21.57 -6.89
N HIS A 91 -6.88 -21.99 -6.82
CA HIS A 91 -5.82 -21.64 -7.80
C HIS A 91 -6.21 -21.89 -9.27
N LYS A 92 -7.04 -22.91 -9.55
CA LYS A 92 -7.50 -23.21 -10.91
C LYS A 92 -8.46 -22.16 -11.50
N LYS A 93 -9.24 -21.45 -10.67
CA LYS A 93 -10.10 -20.34 -11.13
C LYS A 93 -9.35 -19.01 -11.21
N TRP A 94 -8.18 -18.94 -10.60
CA TRP A 94 -7.38 -17.73 -10.42
C TRP A 94 -6.38 -17.46 -11.54
N VAL A 95 -6.30 -18.32 -12.56
CA VAL A 95 -5.37 -18.13 -13.67
C VAL A 95 -5.94 -17.10 -14.63
N VAL A 96 -5.32 -15.93 -14.70
CA VAL A 96 -5.67 -14.89 -15.66
C VAL A 96 -5.00 -15.22 -16.99
N PRO A 97 -5.75 -15.47 -18.09
CA PRO A 97 -5.15 -15.81 -19.37
C PRO A 97 -4.32 -14.64 -19.92
N VAL A 98 -3.06 -14.91 -20.24
CA VAL A 98 -2.14 -13.91 -20.79
C VAL A 98 -1.90 -14.22 -22.28
N PRO A 99 -2.13 -13.27 -23.20
CA PRO A 99 -1.97 -13.50 -24.64
C PRO A 99 -0.50 -13.72 -25.02
N LYS A 100 -0.25 -14.33 -26.19
CA LYS A 100 1.11 -14.45 -26.74
C LYS A 100 1.66 -13.09 -27.19
N PRO A 101 2.99 -12.87 -27.22
CA PRO A 101 3.62 -11.67 -27.77
C PRO A 101 3.15 -11.32 -29.18
N HIS A 102 2.69 -10.08 -29.39
CA HIS A 102 2.44 -9.57 -30.74
C HIS A 102 3.77 -9.13 -31.39
N LEU A 103 3.97 -9.49 -32.67
CA LEU A 103 5.13 -9.09 -33.48
C LEU A 103 5.01 -7.65 -34.05
N GLY A 104 4.12 -6.82 -33.47
CA GLY A 104 3.78 -5.50 -33.97
C GLY A 104 4.94 -4.49 -33.95
N LYS A 105 4.80 -3.41 -34.73
CA LYS A 105 5.81 -2.34 -34.83
C LYS A 105 6.04 -1.71 -33.46
N GLN A 106 7.14 -2.09 -32.81
CA GLN A 106 7.65 -1.39 -31.63
C GLN A 106 8.21 -0.03 -32.05
N SER A 107 7.34 0.95 -32.30
CA SER A 107 7.79 2.34 -32.23
C SER A 107 7.96 2.65 -30.75
N LYS A 108 9.19 2.91 -30.31
CA LYS A 108 9.41 3.61 -29.04
C LYS A 108 9.26 5.10 -29.35
N PRO A 109 8.12 5.74 -29.06
CA PRO A 109 8.02 7.19 -29.22
C PRO A 109 9.14 7.84 -28.40
N SER A 110 9.80 8.85 -28.97
CA SER A 110 10.76 9.67 -28.22
C SER A 110 9.96 10.50 -27.22
N LEU A 111 9.83 10.00 -25.99
CA LEU A 111 9.05 10.64 -24.93
C LEU A 111 9.74 11.91 -24.39
N GLY A 112 10.96 12.23 -24.80
CA GLY A 112 11.76 13.30 -24.18
C GLY A 112 12.03 13.01 -22.70
N LYS A 113 12.56 14.01 -21.98
CA LYS A 113 12.71 13.93 -20.52
C LYS A 113 11.44 14.46 -19.88
N LEU A 114 10.88 13.68 -18.95
CA LEU A 114 9.76 14.09 -18.11
C LEU A 114 10.24 14.22 -16.66
N LYS A 115 9.81 15.28 -15.97
CA LYS A 115 10.02 15.48 -14.54
C LYS A 115 8.70 15.21 -13.82
N VAL A 116 8.69 14.18 -12.99
CA VAL A 116 7.51 13.66 -12.31
C VAL A 116 7.70 13.79 -10.82
N LEU A 117 6.72 14.33 -10.11
CA LEU A 117 6.67 14.30 -8.65
C LEU A 117 5.94 13.03 -8.22
N GLN A 118 6.48 12.29 -7.27
CA GLN A 118 5.78 11.19 -6.61
C GLN A 118 5.55 11.57 -5.15
N LEU A 119 4.29 11.46 -4.72
CA LEU A 119 3.85 11.64 -3.33
C LEU A 119 3.21 10.33 -2.87
N SER A 120 3.55 9.88 -1.67
CA SER A 120 3.04 8.63 -1.09
C SER A 120 3.00 8.74 0.42
N ASP A 121 2.10 7.98 1.06
CA ASP A 121 2.11 7.71 2.50
C ASP A 121 2.20 8.99 3.34
N ILE A 122 1.27 9.91 3.06
CA ILE A 122 1.25 11.24 3.67
C ILE A 122 0.84 11.11 5.15
N HIS A 123 -0.14 10.25 5.44
CA HIS A 123 -0.69 9.99 6.77
C HIS A 123 -0.88 11.26 7.59
N ILE A 124 -1.89 12.05 7.21
CA ILE A 124 -2.23 13.28 7.90
C ILE A 124 -3.00 12.97 9.19
N ASP A 125 -2.43 13.44 10.28
CA ASP A 125 -3.05 13.43 11.58
C ASP A 125 -3.60 14.82 11.92
N LEU A 126 -4.92 14.98 11.80
CA LEU A 126 -5.63 16.20 12.17
C LEU A 126 -5.66 16.43 13.70
N GLN A 127 -5.27 15.44 14.50
CA GLN A 127 -5.17 15.51 15.96
C GLN A 127 -3.72 15.65 16.46
N TYR A 128 -2.74 15.71 15.55
CA TYR A 128 -1.34 15.91 15.92
C TYR A 128 -1.19 17.19 16.76
N LYS A 129 -0.46 17.09 17.88
CA LYS A 129 -0.28 18.21 18.79
C LYS A 129 1.19 18.35 19.23
N PRO A 130 1.87 19.45 18.84
CA PRO A 130 3.20 19.75 19.37
C PRO A 130 3.21 19.81 20.90
N GLY A 131 4.30 19.32 21.51
CA GLY A 131 4.48 19.23 22.96
C GLY A 131 3.73 18.07 23.63
N SER A 132 2.91 17.30 22.91
CA SER A 132 2.31 16.09 23.47
C SER A 132 3.31 14.94 23.52
N HIS A 133 2.93 13.80 24.10
CA HIS A 133 3.87 12.68 24.23
C HIS A 133 4.08 11.94 22.91
N SER A 134 5.35 11.73 22.57
CA SER A 134 5.75 10.96 21.39
C SER A 134 6.00 9.48 21.65
N ASN A 135 6.02 9.07 22.92
CA ASN A 135 6.14 7.68 23.33
C ASN A 135 4.99 7.33 24.28
N CYS A 136 3.93 6.77 23.71
CA CYS A 136 2.70 6.42 24.39
C CYS A 136 2.46 4.91 24.35
N LYS A 137 1.36 4.45 24.95
CA LYS A 137 0.99 3.02 24.98
C LYS A 137 0.10 2.58 23.81
N GLU A 138 -0.35 3.53 22.99
CA GLU A 138 -1.21 3.26 21.84
C GLU A 138 -0.37 3.17 20.56
N PRO A 139 -0.88 2.55 19.48
CA PRO A 139 -0.14 2.40 18.22
C PRO A 139 0.25 3.72 17.54
N LEU A 140 -0.47 4.80 17.84
CA LEU A 140 -0.22 6.14 17.34
C LEU A 140 -0.24 7.15 18.48
N CYS A 141 0.82 7.95 18.56
CA CYS A 141 1.07 8.95 19.59
C CYS A 141 1.08 10.37 18.99
N CYS A 142 1.71 11.33 19.69
CA CYS A 142 1.76 12.75 19.33
C CYS A 142 0.38 13.44 19.31
N ARG A 143 -0.54 12.99 20.17
CA ARG A 143 -1.89 13.54 20.37
C ARG A 143 -2.13 13.94 21.83
N SER A 144 -3.21 14.68 22.08
CA SER A 144 -3.54 15.18 23.43
C SER A 144 -3.81 14.09 24.49
N ASN A 145 -4.08 12.85 24.09
CA ASN A 145 -4.63 11.81 24.97
C ASN A 145 -3.58 10.78 25.45
N ASP A 146 -2.30 11.03 25.19
CA ASP A 146 -1.25 10.00 25.17
C ASP A 146 -0.58 9.67 26.52
N GLY A 147 -1.25 9.97 27.65
CA GLY A 147 -0.74 9.64 28.99
C GLY A 147 0.40 10.55 29.45
N ALA A 148 1.38 10.03 30.20
CA ALA A 148 2.52 10.80 30.73
C ALA A 148 3.86 10.16 30.31
N GLY A 149 4.78 10.94 29.76
CA GLY A 149 6.12 10.53 29.33
C GLY A 149 7.10 11.71 29.20
N LEU A 150 8.41 11.44 29.06
CA LEU A 150 9.47 12.46 28.99
C LEU A 150 9.76 13.00 27.58
N SER A 151 9.29 12.33 26.52
CA SER A 151 9.55 12.73 25.13
C SER A 151 8.38 13.50 24.54
N GLU A 152 8.67 14.67 23.96
CA GLU A 152 7.67 15.59 23.41
C GLU A 152 7.61 15.54 21.88
N ALA A 153 6.42 15.78 21.34
CA ALA A 153 6.14 15.88 19.93
C ALA A 153 6.67 17.21 19.38
N GLY A 154 7.49 17.17 18.33
CA GLY A 154 8.03 18.34 17.67
C GLY A 154 6.96 19.05 16.85
N PHE A 155 7.22 20.30 16.47
CA PHE A 155 6.26 21.07 15.67
C PHE A 155 6.04 20.45 14.28
N TRP A 156 7.09 20.04 13.57
CA TRP A 156 7.00 19.52 12.21
C TRP A 156 6.72 18.01 12.11
N GLY A 157 6.65 17.32 13.25
CA GLY A 157 6.64 15.87 13.33
C GLY A 157 7.68 15.37 14.34
N THR A 158 7.61 14.09 14.67
CA THR A 158 8.58 13.40 15.54
C THR A 158 8.91 12.03 14.98
N ALA A 159 10.19 11.65 15.04
CA ALA A 159 10.66 10.31 14.72
C ALA A 159 10.27 9.31 15.82
N ALA A 160 8.98 9.00 15.90
CA ALA A 160 8.37 8.03 16.79
C ALA A 160 7.14 7.42 16.09
N ASN A 161 6.30 6.68 16.81
CA ASN A 161 5.02 6.19 16.30
C ASN A 161 4.02 7.36 16.23
N CYS A 162 4.28 8.31 15.35
CA CYS A 162 3.51 9.53 15.14
C CYS A 162 3.33 9.77 13.64
N ASP A 163 2.21 10.37 13.29
CA ASP A 163 1.85 10.70 11.91
C ASP A 163 2.09 12.18 11.61
N THR A 164 1.87 12.57 10.36
CA THR A 164 2.25 13.88 9.83
C THR A 164 1.23 14.95 10.23
N PRO A 165 1.65 16.05 10.89
CA PRO A 165 0.77 17.20 11.08
C PRO A 165 0.41 17.85 9.74
N TYR A 166 -0.81 18.37 9.62
CA TYR A 166 -1.31 18.99 8.39
C TYR A 166 -0.36 20.05 7.80
N TRP A 167 0.17 20.94 8.63
CA TRP A 167 1.04 22.04 8.20
C TRP A 167 2.40 21.56 7.66
N THR A 168 2.86 20.36 8.04
CA THR A 168 4.08 19.77 7.48
C THR A 168 3.88 19.40 6.01
N PHE A 169 2.74 18.82 5.67
CA PHE A 169 2.41 18.50 4.28
C PHE A 169 2.10 19.77 3.47
N GLU A 170 1.44 20.76 4.06
CA GLU A 170 1.28 22.05 3.38
C GLU A 170 2.65 22.70 3.11
N ASN A 171 3.59 22.67 4.06
CA ASN A 171 4.94 23.16 3.87
C ASN A 171 5.71 22.41 2.76
N LEU A 172 5.53 21.09 2.65
CA LEU A 172 6.01 20.27 1.53
C LEU A 172 5.54 20.89 0.22
N LEU A 173 4.22 21.04 0.06
CA LEU A 173 3.62 21.55 -1.17
C LEU A 173 4.06 22.98 -1.49
N GLN A 174 4.20 23.86 -0.50
CA GLN A 174 4.77 25.20 -0.66
C GLN A 174 6.21 25.17 -1.19
N HIS A 175 7.02 24.20 -0.75
CA HIS A 175 8.39 24.05 -1.21
C HIS A 175 8.42 23.50 -2.65
N VAL A 176 7.75 22.38 -2.91
CA VAL A 176 7.87 21.67 -4.20
C VAL A 176 7.13 22.37 -5.34
N SER A 177 6.06 23.13 -5.06
CA SER A 177 5.31 23.89 -6.08
C SER A 177 6.13 24.98 -6.76
N LYS A 178 7.28 25.36 -6.19
CA LYS A 178 8.28 26.25 -6.83
C LYS A 178 8.96 25.60 -8.04
N GLN A 179 8.82 24.28 -8.20
CA GLN A 179 9.35 23.52 -9.32
C GLN A 179 8.25 23.17 -10.32
N LYS A 180 8.62 23.05 -11.60
CA LYS A 180 7.71 22.56 -12.64
C LYS A 180 7.81 21.05 -12.77
N PHE A 181 6.66 20.39 -12.86
CA PHE A 181 6.52 18.96 -13.10
C PHE A 181 5.57 18.75 -14.29
N ASP A 182 5.80 17.71 -15.07
CA ASP A 182 4.91 17.31 -16.16
C ASP A 182 3.63 16.66 -15.65
N TYR A 183 3.72 15.93 -14.54
CA TYR A 183 2.59 15.37 -13.78
C TYR A 183 3.03 14.92 -12.39
N ILE A 184 2.04 14.63 -11.54
CA ILE A 184 2.20 14.14 -10.18
C ILE A 184 1.62 12.72 -10.08
N LEU A 185 2.35 11.81 -9.46
CA LEU A 185 1.85 10.51 -9.00
C LEU A 185 1.52 10.63 -7.51
N TRP A 186 0.33 10.19 -7.12
CA TRP A 186 -0.09 10.26 -5.71
C TRP A 186 -0.62 8.91 -5.25
N THR A 187 0.21 8.12 -4.57
CA THR A 187 -0.05 6.70 -4.32
C THR A 187 -0.82 6.40 -3.03
N GLY A 188 -1.64 7.34 -2.56
CA GLY A 188 -2.58 7.11 -1.46
C GLY A 188 -1.95 7.18 -0.06
N ASP A 189 -2.62 6.51 0.88
CA ASP A 189 -2.35 6.51 2.31
C ASP A 189 -2.39 7.92 2.92
N LEU A 190 -3.58 8.50 2.85
CA LEU A 190 -3.87 9.84 3.33
C LEU A 190 -4.19 9.89 4.83
N PRO A 191 -5.07 9.03 5.37
CA PRO A 191 -5.43 9.08 6.77
C PRO A 191 -4.35 8.54 7.69
N ALA A 192 -4.24 9.10 8.90
CA ALA A 192 -3.36 8.63 9.96
C ALA A 192 -3.76 7.23 10.50
N HIS A 193 -2.81 6.57 11.16
CA HIS A 193 -2.87 5.23 11.77
C HIS A 193 -3.70 5.15 13.07
N ASN A 194 -4.67 6.05 13.27
CA ASN A 194 -5.65 5.94 14.36
C ASN A 194 -6.82 5.05 13.98
N ASP A 195 -6.53 3.84 13.51
CA ASP A 195 -7.49 2.94 12.87
C ASP A 195 -8.65 2.55 13.78
N TRP A 196 -8.47 2.63 15.11
CA TRP A 196 -9.51 2.37 16.12
C TRP A 196 -10.48 3.54 16.30
N ASN A 197 -10.18 4.71 15.74
CA ASN A 197 -10.93 5.94 15.92
C ASN A 197 -11.06 6.73 14.61
N GLN A 198 -11.59 6.06 13.57
CA GLN A 198 -11.88 6.66 12.27
C GLN A 198 -13.38 6.58 11.95
N SER A 199 -13.83 7.38 10.98
CA SER A 199 -15.18 7.30 10.44
C SER A 199 -15.16 7.61 8.95
N ARG A 200 -16.14 7.09 8.20
CA ARG A 200 -16.28 7.39 6.75
C ARG A 200 -16.32 8.89 6.46
N THR A 201 -17.00 9.67 7.30
CA THR A 201 -17.07 11.12 7.17
C THR A 201 -15.71 11.78 7.33
N ALA A 202 -14.89 11.31 8.28
CA ALA A 202 -13.53 11.82 8.46
C ALA A 202 -12.63 11.47 7.25
N GLN A 203 -12.72 10.25 6.72
CA GLN A 203 -11.98 9.85 5.51
C GLN A 203 -12.37 10.73 4.30
N ILE A 204 -13.68 10.92 4.08
CA ILE A 204 -14.20 11.81 3.03
C ILE A 204 -13.69 13.23 3.21
N TYR A 205 -13.76 13.76 4.44
CA TYR A 205 -13.31 15.13 4.73
C TYR A 205 -11.83 15.30 4.38
N LEU A 206 -10.97 14.38 4.85
CA LEU A 206 -9.54 14.44 4.60
C LEU A 206 -9.21 14.32 3.11
N LEU A 207 -9.84 13.37 2.41
CA LEU A 207 -9.70 13.19 0.97
C LEU A 207 -10.04 14.47 0.20
N ASN A 208 -11.19 15.10 0.49
CA ASN A 208 -11.57 16.36 -0.14
C ASN A 208 -10.57 17.47 0.17
N ASN A 209 -10.18 17.60 1.43
CA ASN A 209 -9.29 18.65 1.90
C ASN A 209 -7.90 18.56 1.25
N LEU A 210 -7.28 17.37 1.21
CA LEU A 210 -5.96 17.17 0.61
C LEU A 210 -5.99 17.24 -0.92
N THR A 211 -7.07 16.77 -1.56
CA THR A 211 -7.25 16.95 -3.01
C THR A 211 -7.32 18.44 -3.37
N ASN A 212 -8.05 19.24 -2.58
CA ASN A 212 -8.14 20.68 -2.77
C ASN A 212 -6.79 21.37 -2.50
N LEU A 213 -6.07 20.96 -1.45
CA LEU A 213 -4.75 21.51 -1.14
C LEU A 213 -3.75 21.24 -2.27
N LEU A 214 -3.72 20.02 -2.80
CA LEU A 214 -2.86 19.66 -3.92
C LEU A 214 -3.23 20.46 -5.18
N THR A 215 -4.52 20.61 -5.46
CA THR A 215 -5.02 21.43 -6.59
C THR A 215 -4.66 22.91 -6.42
N HIS A 216 -4.67 23.43 -5.19
CA HIS A 216 -4.29 24.81 -4.91
C HIS A 216 -2.82 25.08 -5.26
N TYR A 217 -1.90 24.19 -4.86
CA TYR A 217 -0.47 24.33 -5.16
C TYR A 217 -0.09 23.93 -6.59
N PHE A 218 -0.89 23.11 -7.25
CA PHE A 218 -0.66 22.60 -8.60
C PHE A 218 -1.91 22.73 -9.49
N PRO A 219 -2.36 23.96 -9.81
CA PRO A 219 -3.65 24.18 -10.47
C PRO A 219 -3.69 23.69 -11.93
N THR A 220 -2.53 23.53 -12.57
CA THR A 220 -2.42 23.14 -13.98
C THR A 220 -1.68 21.82 -14.19
N THR A 221 -1.14 21.22 -13.15
CA THR A 221 -0.34 20.00 -13.26
C THR A 221 -1.26 18.79 -13.07
N PRO A 222 -1.35 17.87 -14.04
CA PRO A 222 -2.17 16.67 -13.90
C PRO A 222 -1.69 15.81 -12.72
N VAL A 223 -2.64 15.29 -11.94
CA VAL A 223 -2.40 14.37 -10.83
C VAL A 223 -3.00 13.01 -11.20
N TYR A 224 -2.20 11.95 -11.08
CA TYR A 224 -2.64 10.57 -11.28
C TYR A 224 -2.58 9.83 -9.95
N PRO A 225 -3.70 9.78 -9.20
CA PRO A 225 -3.73 9.14 -7.90
C PRO A 225 -3.89 7.61 -8.00
N ALA A 226 -3.52 6.92 -6.92
CA ALA A 226 -3.87 5.54 -6.62
C ALA A 226 -4.42 5.45 -5.19
N LEU A 227 -5.08 4.34 -4.87
CA LEU A 227 -5.57 4.05 -3.52
C LEU A 227 -4.48 3.37 -2.70
N GLY A 228 -4.27 3.85 -1.48
CA GLY A 228 -3.63 3.13 -0.40
C GLY A 228 -4.64 2.30 0.39
N ASN A 229 -4.20 1.71 1.49
CA ASN A 229 -5.02 0.84 2.32
C ASN A 229 -5.69 1.56 3.49
N HIS A 230 -5.27 2.79 3.80
CA HIS A 230 -5.87 3.62 4.83
C HIS A 230 -7.04 4.48 4.35
N GLU A 231 -7.35 4.58 3.04
CA GLU A 231 -8.47 5.42 2.58
C GLU A 231 -9.86 4.94 3.05
N SER A 232 -10.02 3.63 3.28
CA SER A 232 -11.28 3.07 3.76
C SER A 232 -11.38 3.12 5.30
N SER A 233 -12.59 2.92 5.80
CA SER A 233 -12.85 2.74 7.23
C SER A 233 -13.92 1.65 7.38
N PRO A 234 -13.59 0.50 8.00
CA PRO A 234 -12.32 0.18 8.68
C PRO A 234 -11.09 0.11 7.75
N VAL A 235 -9.88 0.28 8.31
CA VAL A 235 -8.62 0.15 7.56
C VAL A 235 -8.55 -1.19 6.80
N ASN A 236 -7.95 -1.20 5.60
CA ASN A 236 -7.86 -2.36 4.70
C ASN A 236 -9.21 -2.90 4.18
N SER A 237 -10.35 -2.32 4.56
CA SER A 237 -11.67 -2.82 4.15
C SER A 237 -12.05 -2.33 2.75
N PHE A 238 -11.77 -3.16 1.74
CA PHE A 238 -12.13 -2.89 0.35
C PHE A 238 -12.98 -4.04 -0.22
N PRO A 239 -14.29 -4.05 0.08
CA PRO A 239 -15.21 -5.05 -0.44
C PRO A 239 -15.31 -5.00 -1.97
N PRO A 240 -15.29 -6.15 -2.66
CA PRO A 240 -15.57 -6.22 -4.10
C PRO A 240 -16.97 -5.68 -4.45
N ASN A 241 -17.19 -5.38 -5.73
CA ASN A 241 -18.40 -4.69 -6.21
C ASN A 241 -19.70 -5.50 -6.03
N TYR A 242 -19.62 -6.81 -5.83
CA TYR A 242 -20.78 -7.65 -5.53
C TYR A 242 -21.28 -7.49 -4.08
N ILE A 243 -20.50 -6.84 -3.20
CA ILE A 243 -20.93 -6.46 -1.85
C ILE A 243 -21.70 -5.14 -1.92
N THR A 244 -22.95 -5.18 -1.48
CA THR A 244 -23.89 -4.06 -1.56
C THR A 244 -24.38 -3.61 -0.18
N GLY A 245 -25.14 -2.52 -0.13
CA GLY A 245 -25.70 -1.98 1.11
C GLY A 245 -24.65 -1.31 2.00
N TYR A 246 -24.82 -1.42 3.33
CA TYR A 246 -23.96 -0.72 4.30
C TYR A 246 -22.47 -1.09 4.17
N ASN A 247 -22.16 -2.34 3.86
CA ASN A 247 -20.80 -2.85 3.70
C ASN A 247 -20.19 -2.51 2.33
N SER A 248 -20.92 -1.85 1.42
CA SER A 248 -20.36 -1.46 0.13
C SER A 248 -19.29 -0.35 0.29
N ILE A 249 -18.26 -0.39 -0.56
CA ILE A 249 -17.22 0.65 -0.67
C ILE A 249 -17.66 1.87 -1.48
N SER A 250 -18.89 1.86 -2.02
CA SER A 250 -19.44 2.92 -2.88
C SER A 250 -19.30 4.33 -2.30
N TRP A 251 -19.44 4.51 -0.98
CA TRP A 251 -19.27 5.81 -0.32
C TRP A 251 -17.90 6.45 -0.61
N LEU A 252 -16.85 5.63 -0.69
CA LEU A 252 -15.49 6.07 -0.97
C LEU A 252 -15.33 6.30 -2.48
N TYR A 253 -15.70 5.30 -3.31
CA TYR A 253 -15.49 5.39 -4.77
C TYR A 253 -16.34 6.48 -5.43
N ASP A 254 -17.55 6.73 -4.95
CA ASP A 254 -18.37 7.87 -5.38
C ASP A 254 -17.73 9.20 -5.01
N THR A 255 -17.02 9.26 -3.88
CA THR A 255 -16.28 10.46 -3.47
C THR A 255 -15.04 10.64 -4.33
N LEU A 256 -14.23 9.60 -4.54
CA LEU A 256 -13.05 9.62 -5.43
C LEU A 256 -13.43 10.08 -6.83
N ALA A 257 -14.49 9.50 -7.40
CA ALA A 257 -14.99 9.85 -8.72
C ALA A 257 -15.37 11.33 -8.84
N LYS A 258 -15.82 11.98 -7.75
CA LYS A 258 -16.11 13.41 -7.73
C LYS A 258 -14.85 14.25 -7.60
N VAL A 259 -13.99 13.94 -6.63
CA VAL A 259 -12.82 14.77 -6.30
C VAL A 259 -11.68 14.62 -7.29
N TRP A 260 -11.57 13.47 -7.97
CA TRP A 260 -10.58 13.22 -9.02
C TRP A 260 -11.07 13.57 -10.43
N ALA A 261 -12.35 13.88 -10.62
CA ALA A 261 -12.90 14.28 -11.93
C ALA A 261 -12.15 15.44 -12.60
N PRO A 262 -11.64 16.45 -11.87
CA PRO A 262 -10.83 17.51 -12.48
C PRO A 262 -9.49 17.02 -13.06
N TRP A 263 -8.97 15.88 -12.60
CA TRP A 263 -7.65 15.37 -12.99
C TRP A 263 -7.71 14.25 -14.03
N LEU A 264 -8.82 13.51 -14.08
CA LEU A 264 -8.95 12.29 -14.88
C LEU A 264 -10.00 12.42 -15.99
N SER A 265 -9.85 11.61 -17.03
CA SER A 265 -10.83 11.55 -18.12
C SER A 265 -12.16 10.94 -17.64
N PRO A 266 -13.29 11.23 -18.33
CA PRO A 266 -14.58 10.62 -18.00
C PRO A 266 -14.56 9.08 -17.99
N ASP A 267 -13.81 8.45 -18.89
CA ASP A 267 -13.66 6.99 -18.95
C ASP A 267 -12.89 6.45 -17.74
N ALA A 268 -11.83 7.14 -17.31
CA ALA A 268 -11.11 6.78 -16.10
C ALA A 268 -11.99 6.95 -14.85
N ILE A 269 -12.78 8.02 -14.76
CA ILE A 269 -13.71 8.24 -13.65
C ILE A 269 -14.77 7.15 -13.56
N LYS A 270 -15.21 6.60 -14.70
CA LYS A 270 -16.14 5.46 -14.72
C LYS A 270 -15.55 4.24 -14.03
N THR A 271 -14.30 3.87 -14.33
CA THR A 271 -13.66 2.69 -13.70
C THR A 271 -13.25 2.97 -12.25
N VAL A 272 -12.85 4.21 -11.91
CA VAL A 272 -12.66 4.64 -10.51
C VAL A 272 -13.92 4.38 -9.71
N LYS A 273 -15.08 4.86 -10.19
CA LYS A 273 -16.37 4.69 -9.49
C LYS A 273 -16.76 3.22 -9.33
N GLN A 274 -16.43 2.39 -10.33
CA GLN A 274 -16.81 0.97 -10.35
C GLN A 274 -15.90 0.08 -9.51
N SER A 275 -14.60 0.37 -9.46
CA SER A 275 -13.63 -0.58 -8.92
C SER A 275 -12.38 0.04 -8.27
N GLY A 276 -12.20 1.36 -8.34
CA GLY A 276 -11.08 2.06 -7.71
C GLY A 276 -9.76 2.02 -8.49
N PHE A 277 -9.74 1.43 -9.69
CA PHE A 277 -8.60 1.40 -10.61
C PHE A 277 -8.96 2.06 -11.94
N TYR A 278 -7.95 2.53 -12.70
CA TYR A 278 -8.16 3.18 -13.99
C TYR A 278 -6.90 3.24 -14.86
N THR A 279 -7.07 3.62 -16.12
CA THR A 279 -5.96 3.95 -17.03
C THR A 279 -6.16 5.34 -17.65
N MET A 280 -5.05 6.02 -17.94
CA MET A 280 -5.03 7.32 -18.60
C MET A 280 -3.95 7.35 -19.68
N LEU A 281 -4.28 7.88 -20.86
CA LEU A 281 -3.26 8.26 -21.83
C LEU A 281 -2.66 9.59 -21.38
N VAL A 282 -1.44 9.55 -20.83
CA VAL A 282 -0.75 10.75 -20.31
C VAL A 282 -0.37 11.67 -21.47
N LYS A 283 0.15 11.08 -22.55
CA LYS A 283 0.42 11.72 -23.84
C LYS A 283 0.58 10.62 -24.91
N PRO A 284 0.60 10.97 -26.21
CA PRO A 284 0.84 9.98 -27.26
C PRO A 284 2.07 9.12 -26.97
N GLY A 285 1.86 7.80 -26.86
CA GLY A 285 2.93 6.83 -26.57
C GLY A 285 3.22 6.54 -25.09
N LEU A 286 2.53 7.18 -24.14
CA LEU A 286 2.71 6.93 -22.70
C LEU A 286 1.36 6.78 -22.01
N ARG A 287 1.09 5.58 -21.50
CA ARG A 287 -0.11 5.24 -20.75
C ARG A 287 0.22 5.03 -19.27
N MET A 288 -0.62 5.57 -18.41
CA MET A 288 -0.60 5.30 -16.97
C MET A 288 -1.63 4.22 -16.65
N VAL A 289 -1.30 3.32 -15.73
CA VAL A 289 -2.23 2.36 -15.15
C VAL A 289 -2.17 2.50 -13.63
N SER A 290 -3.28 2.86 -13.01
CA SER A 290 -3.44 2.95 -11.56
C SER A 290 -4.26 1.76 -11.09
N LEU A 291 -3.64 0.88 -10.30
CA LEU A 291 -4.25 -0.31 -9.73
C LEU A 291 -4.78 -0.01 -8.32
N ASN A 292 -5.80 -0.74 -7.91
CA ASN A 292 -6.34 -0.78 -6.56
C ASN A 292 -5.81 -2.01 -5.83
N MET A 293 -4.68 -1.80 -5.19
CA MET A 293 -3.84 -2.87 -4.64
C MET A 293 -4.43 -3.48 -3.36
N ASN A 294 -5.52 -2.90 -2.85
CA ASN A 294 -6.31 -3.48 -1.79
C ASN A 294 -6.97 -4.81 -2.18
N TYR A 295 -7.16 -5.10 -3.46
CA TYR A 295 -7.64 -6.42 -3.90
C TYR A 295 -6.57 -7.51 -3.86
N CYS A 296 -5.30 -7.13 -3.68
CA CYS A 296 -4.24 -8.08 -3.39
C CYS A 296 -3.85 -8.10 -1.91
N ASN A 297 -4.18 -7.07 -1.14
CA ASN A 297 -3.78 -6.91 0.26
C ASN A 297 -4.28 -8.08 1.13
N SER A 298 -3.35 -8.73 1.86
CA SER A 298 -3.65 -9.86 2.76
C SER A 298 -4.53 -9.47 3.96
N MET A 299 -4.54 -8.19 4.34
CA MET A 299 -5.36 -7.62 5.41
C MET A 299 -6.75 -7.21 4.95
N ASN A 300 -7.05 -7.30 3.65
CA ASN A 300 -8.41 -7.12 3.14
C ASN A 300 -9.23 -8.41 3.34
N PHE A 301 -9.91 -8.53 4.48
CA PHE A 301 -10.64 -9.76 4.84
C PHE A 301 -11.83 -10.08 3.92
N TRP A 302 -12.25 -9.16 3.05
CA TRP A 302 -13.22 -9.46 2.00
C TRP A 302 -12.72 -10.50 1.01
N MET A 303 -11.39 -10.62 0.84
CA MET A 303 -10.74 -11.63 0.00
C MET A 303 -10.97 -13.06 0.51
N LEU A 304 -11.45 -13.25 1.74
CA LEU A 304 -11.84 -14.55 2.25
C LEU A 304 -13.11 -15.12 1.60
N LEU A 305 -13.94 -14.27 0.99
CA LEU A 305 -15.18 -14.69 0.32
C LEU A 305 -14.89 -15.27 -1.07
N ASP A 306 -14.29 -14.45 -1.93
CA ASP A 306 -13.76 -14.87 -3.21
C ASP A 306 -12.51 -14.07 -3.52
N PRO A 307 -11.33 -14.71 -3.42
CA PRO A 307 -10.08 -14.04 -3.71
C PRO A 307 -9.90 -13.87 -5.24
N ALA A 308 -10.59 -14.64 -6.10
CA ALA A 308 -10.30 -14.75 -7.53
C ALA A 308 -10.52 -13.45 -8.32
N ASP A 309 -9.41 -12.83 -8.72
CA ASP A 309 -9.34 -11.60 -9.53
C ASP A 309 -10.45 -10.59 -9.19
N PRO A 310 -10.42 -9.99 -7.98
CA PRO A 310 -11.52 -9.19 -7.48
C PRO A 310 -11.82 -8.03 -8.43
N ASN A 311 -13.09 -7.91 -8.80
CA ASN A 311 -13.57 -6.98 -9.83
C ASN A 311 -12.91 -7.13 -11.22
N GLY A 312 -12.23 -8.23 -11.50
CA GLY A 312 -11.57 -8.51 -12.77
C GLY A 312 -10.36 -7.61 -13.05
N GLU A 313 -9.70 -7.09 -12.01
CA GLU A 313 -8.62 -6.12 -12.15
C GLU A 313 -7.44 -6.62 -12.99
N LEU A 314 -6.96 -7.85 -12.75
CA LEU A 314 -5.85 -8.42 -13.49
C LEU A 314 -6.25 -8.79 -14.92
N ALA A 315 -7.47 -9.30 -15.13
CA ALA A 315 -8.00 -9.48 -16.48
C ALA A 315 -8.10 -8.15 -17.24
N TRP A 316 -8.56 -7.09 -16.59
CA TRP A 316 -8.60 -5.73 -17.13
C TRP A 316 -7.19 -5.19 -17.42
N LEU A 317 -6.23 -5.45 -16.54
CA LEU A 317 -4.82 -5.08 -16.74
C LEU A 317 -4.26 -5.75 -17.98
N VAL A 318 -4.48 -7.06 -18.17
CA VAL A 318 -4.03 -7.78 -19.37
C VAL A 318 -4.60 -7.15 -20.64
N GLN A 319 -5.90 -6.84 -20.66
CA GLN A 319 -6.53 -6.18 -21.81
C GLN A 319 -5.92 -4.79 -22.07
N THR A 320 -5.66 -4.03 -21.01
CA THR A 320 -5.05 -2.70 -21.10
C THR A 320 -3.62 -2.75 -21.63
N LEU A 321 -2.81 -3.70 -21.14
CA LEU A 321 -1.43 -3.91 -21.59
C LEU A 321 -1.38 -4.43 -23.04
N ALA A 322 -2.30 -5.32 -23.43
CA ALA A 322 -2.38 -5.81 -24.80
C ALA A 322 -2.74 -4.68 -25.79
N ALA A 323 -3.73 -3.85 -25.46
CA ALA A 323 -4.07 -2.68 -26.26
C ALA A 323 -2.91 -1.67 -26.34
N ALA A 324 -2.16 -1.48 -25.24
CA ALA A 324 -0.97 -0.63 -25.23
C ALA A 324 0.17 -1.20 -26.10
N GLU A 325 0.37 -2.52 -26.11
CA GLU A 325 1.33 -3.19 -26.99
C GLU A 325 1.00 -2.97 -28.47
N GLU A 326 -0.28 -3.07 -28.83
CA GLU A 326 -0.76 -2.78 -30.19
C GLU A 326 -0.56 -1.30 -30.59
N ASN A 327 -0.71 -0.38 -29.62
CA ASN A 327 -0.57 1.06 -29.82
C ASN A 327 0.86 1.61 -29.64
N GLY A 328 1.85 0.76 -29.28
CA GLY A 328 3.23 1.18 -29.04
C GLY A 328 3.41 2.08 -27.81
N GLU A 329 2.56 1.91 -26.80
CA GLU A 329 2.56 2.70 -25.57
C GLU A 329 3.41 2.07 -24.47
N VAL A 330 3.90 2.91 -23.57
CA VAL A 330 4.73 2.51 -22.43
C VAL A 330 3.97 2.68 -21.12
N ILE A 331 4.13 1.75 -20.15
CA ILE A 331 3.28 1.68 -18.94
C ILE A 331 4.04 1.88 -17.62
N LYS A 332 3.34 2.50 -16.68
CA LYS A 332 3.69 2.69 -15.26
C LYS A 332 2.65 2.02 -14.35
N ILE A 333 3.07 1.23 -13.36
CA ILE A 333 2.19 0.42 -12.45
C ILE A 333 2.59 0.63 -10.97
N GLY A 334 1.67 0.53 -10.00
CA GLY A 334 1.92 0.60 -8.54
C GLY A 334 1.19 -0.46 -7.69
N GLY A 335 1.46 -0.57 -6.36
CA GLY A 335 1.11 -1.69 -5.42
C GLY A 335 2.08 -2.51 -4.49
N GLY A 336 1.75 -2.64 -3.19
CA GLY A 336 2.57 -3.27 -2.13
C GLY A 336 2.36 -4.78 -1.83
N ASP A 337 2.28 -5.14 -0.55
CA ASP A 337 2.28 -6.53 -0.05
C ASP A 337 1.01 -7.32 -0.44
N CYS A 338 1.15 -8.19 -1.45
CA CYS A 338 0.05 -8.94 -2.04
C CYS A 338 -0.03 -10.41 -1.59
N LEU A 339 -1.25 -10.95 -1.57
CA LEU A 339 -1.55 -12.38 -1.55
C LEU A 339 -0.74 -13.11 -2.63
N GLN A 340 -0.15 -14.25 -2.28
CA GLN A 340 0.77 -14.98 -3.15
C GLN A 340 0.18 -15.31 -4.53
N VAL A 341 -1.09 -15.72 -4.59
CA VAL A 341 -1.75 -16.07 -5.86
C VAL A 341 -1.94 -14.85 -6.76
N TRP A 342 -2.29 -13.70 -6.18
CA TRP A 342 -2.37 -12.44 -6.92
C TRP A 342 -0.99 -12.05 -7.44
N ARG A 343 0.02 -12.08 -6.57
CA ARG A 343 1.41 -11.76 -6.90
C ARG A 343 1.94 -12.62 -8.04
N ASN A 344 1.65 -13.93 -8.04
CA ASN A 344 2.09 -14.83 -9.10
C ASN A 344 1.46 -14.50 -10.46
N ASN A 345 0.16 -14.16 -10.49
CA ASN A 345 -0.50 -13.75 -11.73
C ASN A 345 0.05 -12.40 -12.22
N TYR A 346 0.17 -11.43 -11.32
CA TYR A 346 0.76 -10.13 -11.62
C TYR A 346 2.18 -10.26 -12.18
N HIS A 347 3.01 -11.10 -11.56
CA HIS A 347 4.35 -11.42 -12.04
C HIS A 347 4.34 -11.98 -13.47
N ASN A 348 3.47 -12.96 -13.76
CA ASN A 348 3.35 -13.52 -15.12
C ASN A 348 2.91 -12.47 -16.15
N ILE A 349 2.02 -11.57 -15.77
CA ILE A 349 1.56 -10.45 -16.61
C ILE A 349 2.74 -9.49 -16.87
N VAL A 350 3.45 -9.06 -15.83
CA VAL A 350 4.62 -8.17 -15.96
C VAL A 350 5.71 -8.81 -16.81
N ALA A 351 6.02 -10.09 -16.58
CA ALA A 351 6.98 -10.85 -17.38
C ALA A 351 6.64 -10.81 -18.87
N ARG A 352 5.36 -11.07 -19.21
CA ARG A 352 4.86 -11.04 -20.59
C ARG A 352 5.00 -9.65 -21.23
N PHE A 353 4.66 -8.59 -20.50
CA PHE A 353 4.58 -7.22 -21.03
C PHE A 353 5.83 -6.38 -20.71
N SER A 354 6.89 -7.01 -20.21
CA SER A 354 8.17 -6.38 -19.81
C SER A 354 8.79 -5.47 -20.89
N LYS A 355 8.52 -5.73 -22.18
CA LYS A 355 9.01 -4.89 -23.29
C LYS A 355 8.32 -3.53 -23.40
N ILE A 356 7.10 -3.39 -22.87
CA ILE A 356 6.30 -2.16 -22.93
C ILE A 356 6.17 -1.47 -21.57
N ILE A 357 6.39 -2.18 -20.45
CA ILE A 357 6.42 -1.56 -19.12
C ILE A 357 7.74 -0.79 -18.97
N ALA A 358 7.69 0.55 -18.81
CA ALA A 358 8.93 1.32 -18.60
C ALA A 358 9.39 1.34 -17.16
N ALA A 359 8.44 1.40 -16.24
CA ALA A 359 8.72 1.63 -14.83
C ALA A 359 7.50 1.21 -14.00
N GLN A 360 7.69 1.01 -12.71
CA GLN A 360 6.61 0.80 -11.77
C GLN A 360 6.90 1.64 -10.51
N PHE A 361 5.89 2.25 -9.89
CA PHE A 361 5.97 3.23 -8.80
C PHE A 361 4.98 2.88 -7.69
N PHE A 362 5.50 2.79 -6.48
CA PHE A 362 4.86 2.16 -5.34
C PHE A 362 5.09 2.99 -4.06
N GLY A 363 4.38 2.63 -2.99
CA GLY A 363 4.44 3.26 -1.66
C GLY A 363 4.32 2.22 -0.56
N HIS A 364 3.60 2.54 0.52
CA HIS A 364 3.17 1.66 1.61
C HIS A 364 4.27 1.22 2.59
N THR A 365 5.49 0.91 2.13
CA THR A 365 6.55 0.44 3.05
C THR A 365 7.15 1.57 3.90
N HIS A 366 6.91 2.83 3.49
CA HIS A 366 7.47 4.06 4.06
C HIS A 366 9.01 4.16 3.97
N LYS A 367 9.64 3.25 3.23
CA LYS A 367 11.10 3.15 3.02
C LYS A 367 11.46 3.54 1.59
N ASP A 368 12.72 3.94 1.40
CA ASP A 368 13.28 4.12 0.06
C ASP A 368 13.79 2.76 -0.43
N GLU A 369 13.02 2.13 -1.30
CA GLU A 369 13.29 0.78 -1.77
C GLU A 369 13.18 0.66 -3.28
N ILE A 370 13.87 -0.35 -3.80
CA ILE A 370 13.69 -0.84 -5.16
C ILE A 370 13.31 -2.31 -5.11
N GLU A 371 12.46 -2.73 -6.04
CA GLU A 371 12.15 -4.15 -6.27
C GLU A 371 12.65 -4.55 -7.67
N ILE A 372 13.34 -5.67 -7.78
CA ILE A 372 13.78 -6.27 -9.04
C ILE A 372 13.08 -7.61 -9.20
N GLN A 373 12.28 -7.73 -10.27
CA GLN A 373 11.57 -8.96 -10.59
C GLN A 373 12.41 -9.86 -11.50
N TYR A 374 12.42 -11.17 -11.24
CA TYR A 374 13.18 -12.18 -12.01
C TYR A 374 12.27 -13.31 -12.51
N ASN A 375 12.55 -13.83 -13.70
CA ASN A 375 11.85 -15.00 -14.25
C ASN A 375 12.51 -16.34 -13.86
N ASP A 376 13.61 -16.29 -13.11
CA ASP A 376 14.42 -17.44 -12.78
C ASP A 376 14.93 -17.37 -11.33
N SER A 377 15.03 -18.53 -10.69
CA SER A 377 15.52 -18.65 -9.32
C SER A 377 17.03 -18.43 -9.19
N THR A 378 17.75 -18.27 -10.31
CA THR A 378 19.20 -17.99 -10.31
C THR A 378 19.51 -16.50 -10.21
N LEU A 379 18.46 -15.64 -10.24
CA LEU A 379 18.55 -14.18 -10.22
C LEU A 379 19.45 -13.64 -11.34
N THR A 380 19.45 -14.27 -12.52
CA THR A 380 20.34 -13.87 -13.64
C THR A 380 19.63 -13.06 -14.72
N HIS A 381 18.31 -13.21 -14.87
CA HIS A 381 17.52 -12.52 -15.90
C HIS A 381 16.45 -11.62 -15.27
N PRO A 382 16.79 -10.38 -14.87
CA PRO A 382 15.81 -9.44 -14.36
C PRO A 382 14.85 -9.01 -15.48
N ILE A 383 13.55 -8.88 -15.15
CA ILE A 383 12.47 -8.57 -16.10
C ILE A 383 11.76 -7.24 -15.84
N SER A 384 11.78 -6.72 -14.61
CA SER A 384 11.16 -5.43 -14.29
C SER A 384 11.69 -4.81 -13.00
N MET A 385 11.35 -3.53 -12.77
CA MET A 385 11.73 -2.75 -11.60
C MET A 385 10.59 -1.89 -11.05
N ALA A 386 10.51 -1.85 -9.71
CA ALA A 386 9.67 -0.97 -8.92
C ALA A 386 10.50 0.07 -8.15
N TYR A 387 9.98 1.29 -7.99
CA TYR A 387 10.47 2.30 -7.05
C TYR A 387 9.45 2.51 -5.94
N ILE A 388 9.87 2.39 -4.67
CA ILE A 388 9.02 2.59 -3.49
C ILE A 388 9.47 3.86 -2.77
N SER A 389 8.58 4.85 -2.65
CA SER A 389 8.92 6.20 -2.16
C SER A 389 8.60 6.38 -0.67
N PRO A 390 9.45 7.10 0.09
CA PRO A 390 9.21 7.38 1.51
C PRO A 390 8.67 8.81 1.76
N SER A 391 8.31 9.15 3.01
CA SER A 391 7.94 10.52 3.48
C SER A 391 8.85 11.05 4.61
N SER A 392 9.18 12.37 4.64
CA SER A 392 10.06 13.03 5.65
C SER A 392 9.88 14.57 5.72
N PRO A 393 10.00 15.24 6.90
CA PRO A 393 9.74 16.68 7.05
C PRO A 393 10.94 17.65 6.92
N HIS A 394 12.12 17.24 6.44
CA HIS A 394 13.22 18.16 6.09
C HIS A 394 13.44 18.20 4.57
N TRP A 395 13.05 19.31 3.94
CA TRP A 395 13.11 19.47 2.47
C TRP A 395 14.49 19.94 2.01
N GLU A 396 15.43 19.01 1.96
CA GLU A 396 16.68 19.16 1.24
C GLU A 396 16.83 18.08 0.18
N PHE A 397 17.65 18.36 -0.83
CA PHE A 397 18.00 17.34 -1.80
C PHE A 397 18.90 16.30 -1.11
N GLU A 398 18.33 15.15 -0.75
CA GLU A 398 19.07 14.09 -0.07
C GLU A 398 20.09 13.44 -1.01
N TYR A 399 19.63 12.93 -2.16
CA TYR A 399 20.52 12.33 -3.15
C TYR A 399 19.88 12.21 -4.55
N SER A 400 20.71 11.90 -5.55
CA SER A 400 20.27 11.38 -6.85
C SER A 400 20.83 9.97 -7.00
N ALA A 401 19.98 8.98 -7.29
CA ALA A 401 20.39 7.58 -7.41
C ALA A 401 21.58 7.36 -8.36
N LYS A 402 21.64 8.11 -9.47
CA LYS A 402 22.79 8.05 -10.38
C LYS A 402 24.09 8.51 -9.74
N ALA A 403 24.06 9.60 -8.99
CA ALA A 403 25.24 10.16 -8.34
C ALA A 403 25.64 9.30 -7.13
N GLU A 404 24.67 8.95 -6.30
CA GLU A 404 24.87 8.25 -5.03
C GLU A 404 25.48 6.86 -5.22
N TYR A 405 24.94 6.12 -6.20
CA TYR A 405 25.35 4.74 -6.51
C TYR A 405 26.25 4.64 -7.75
N ASN A 406 26.71 5.77 -8.29
CA ASN A 406 27.56 5.84 -9.49
C ASN A 406 26.97 5.07 -10.69
N LEU A 407 25.67 5.22 -10.93
CA LEU A 407 24.97 4.53 -12.01
C LEU A 407 25.04 5.33 -13.32
N THR A 408 25.35 4.64 -14.41
CA THR A 408 25.31 5.22 -15.75
C THR A 408 23.87 5.54 -16.21
N SER A 409 22.90 4.74 -15.77
CA SER A 409 21.48 4.88 -16.04
C SER A 409 20.62 4.32 -14.90
N LEU A 410 19.32 4.64 -14.89
CA LEU A 410 18.33 4.01 -14.00
C LEU A 410 17.66 2.80 -14.66
N SER A 411 18.34 2.17 -15.63
CA SER A 411 17.81 0.97 -16.30
C SER A 411 17.88 -0.24 -15.36
N LEU A 412 17.02 -1.21 -15.64
CA LEU A 412 17.02 -2.51 -14.96
C LEU A 412 18.41 -3.15 -14.90
N LYS A 413 19.18 -3.05 -16.00
CA LYS A 413 20.55 -3.58 -16.08
C LYS A 413 21.49 -2.88 -15.10
N SER A 414 21.45 -1.55 -15.02
CA SER A 414 22.33 -0.78 -14.12
C SER A 414 22.06 -1.10 -12.65
N TRP A 415 20.79 -1.15 -12.26
CA TRP A 415 20.41 -1.51 -10.90
C TRP A 415 20.68 -2.98 -10.57
N HIS A 416 20.45 -3.91 -11.49
CA HIS A 416 20.78 -5.32 -11.29
C HIS A 416 22.29 -5.52 -11.07
N GLN A 417 23.14 -4.81 -11.81
CA GLN A 417 24.60 -4.84 -11.59
C GLN A 417 24.99 -4.32 -10.20
N LEU A 418 24.35 -3.25 -9.73
CA LEU A 418 24.54 -2.73 -8.37
C LEU A 418 24.09 -3.75 -7.32
N TYR A 419 22.90 -4.34 -7.47
CA TYR A 419 22.39 -5.38 -6.59
C TYR A 419 23.33 -6.58 -6.48
N GLN A 420 23.83 -7.07 -7.62
CA GLN A 420 24.82 -8.15 -7.67
C GLN A 420 26.12 -7.79 -6.95
N SER A 421 26.53 -6.51 -6.97
CA SER A 421 27.67 -6.04 -6.19
C SER A 421 27.42 -6.06 -4.69
N TRP A 422 26.19 -5.73 -4.25
CA TRP A 422 25.79 -5.81 -2.84
C TRP A 422 25.73 -7.25 -2.33
N LEU A 423 25.25 -8.19 -3.15
CA LEU A 423 25.29 -9.63 -2.84
C LEU A 423 26.73 -10.13 -2.59
N ARG A 424 27.71 -9.59 -3.32
CA ARG A 424 29.14 -9.89 -3.15
C ARG A 424 29.80 -9.12 -2.00
N GLY A 425 29.03 -8.30 -1.29
CA GLY A 425 29.48 -7.57 -0.11
C GLY A 425 30.12 -6.20 -0.37
N SER A 426 29.73 -5.51 -1.45
CA SER A 426 30.15 -4.12 -1.66
C SER A 426 29.68 -3.20 -0.52
N ASP A 427 30.59 -2.37 0.00
CA ASP A 427 30.31 -1.34 1.02
C ASP A 427 29.33 -0.26 0.55
N SER A 428 29.10 -0.13 -0.76
CA SER A 428 28.07 0.76 -1.29
C SER A 428 26.66 0.40 -0.81
N PHE A 429 26.46 -0.81 -0.28
CA PHE A 429 25.22 -1.20 0.38
C PHE A 429 24.92 -0.32 1.61
N LEU A 430 25.94 0.18 2.33
CA LEU A 430 25.72 1.06 3.48
C LEU A 430 25.05 2.39 3.10
N LYS A 431 25.30 2.87 1.87
CA LYS A 431 24.59 4.02 1.31
C LYS A 431 23.11 3.68 1.07
N TYR A 432 22.83 2.49 0.53
CA TYR A 432 21.45 2.00 0.40
C TYR A 432 20.77 1.88 1.75
N TYR A 433 21.43 1.28 2.75
CA TYR A 433 20.91 1.19 4.12
C TYR A 433 20.59 2.58 4.71
N ARG A 434 21.45 3.58 4.51
CA ARG A 434 21.16 4.95 4.95
C ARG A 434 19.94 5.53 4.26
N ASN A 435 19.87 5.44 2.94
CA ASN A 435 18.79 6.00 2.14
C ASN A 435 17.44 5.30 2.42
N TYR A 436 17.47 3.98 2.66
CA TYR A 436 16.32 3.19 3.09
C TYR A 436 15.58 3.81 4.28
N TYR A 437 16.34 4.41 5.22
CA TYR A 437 15.82 5.11 6.40
C TYR A 437 15.79 6.64 6.25
N LYS A 438 16.00 7.18 5.04
CA LYS A 438 16.03 8.64 4.77
C LYS A 438 17.04 9.38 5.66
N GLY A 439 18.20 8.77 5.85
CA GLY A 439 19.26 9.30 6.72
C GLY A 439 19.05 9.08 8.21
N ASN A 440 17.85 8.70 8.68
CA ASN A 440 17.56 8.43 10.09
C ASN A 440 17.68 6.94 10.42
N VAL A 441 18.91 6.42 10.33
CA VAL A 441 19.20 5.00 10.55
C VAL A 441 18.95 4.56 12.00
N PRO A 442 18.49 3.31 12.24
CA PRO A 442 18.43 2.74 13.57
C PRO A 442 19.79 2.78 14.28
N SER A 443 19.77 2.84 15.62
CA SER A 443 20.99 2.89 16.44
C SER A 443 21.87 1.64 16.34
N GLU A 444 21.30 0.52 15.89
CA GLU A 444 22.04 -0.72 15.65
C GLU A 444 22.64 -0.73 14.24
N ASN A 445 23.93 -1.09 14.16
CA ASN A 445 24.60 -1.25 12.87
C ASN A 445 24.00 -2.43 12.10
N CYS A 446 23.81 -2.25 10.78
CA CYS A 446 23.31 -3.32 9.92
C CYS A 446 24.38 -4.42 9.75
N ASP A 447 24.24 -5.49 10.51
CA ASP A 447 25.08 -6.68 10.43
C ASP A 447 24.77 -7.51 9.16
N THR A 448 25.46 -8.65 9.01
CA THR A 448 25.26 -9.54 7.87
C THR A 448 23.81 -10.02 7.74
N ASN A 449 23.11 -10.26 8.86
CA ASN A 449 21.74 -10.74 8.85
C ASN A 449 20.78 -9.62 8.39
N CYS A 450 20.96 -8.40 8.92
CA CYS A 450 20.26 -7.21 8.46
C CYS A 450 20.46 -6.99 6.96
N ARG A 451 21.71 -7.07 6.47
CA ARG A 451 22.02 -6.92 5.05
C ARG A 451 21.28 -7.96 4.21
N LEU A 452 21.36 -9.24 4.59
CA LEU A 452 20.72 -10.32 3.83
C LEU A 452 19.20 -10.17 3.81
N LYS A 453 18.57 -9.79 4.93
CA LYS A 453 17.13 -9.52 4.99
C LYS A 453 16.72 -8.40 4.02
N LEU A 454 17.45 -7.28 4.03
CA LEU A 454 17.18 -6.15 3.13
C LEU A 454 17.42 -6.52 1.66
N LEU A 455 18.48 -7.28 1.36
CA LEU A 455 18.73 -7.78 0.00
C LEU A 455 17.68 -8.78 -0.48
N CYS A 456 17.06 -9.54 0.43
CA CYS A 456 15.94 -10.41 0.13
C CYS A 456 14.66 -9.62 -0.19
N LEU A 457 14.46 -8.44 0.41
CA LEU A 457 13.33 -7.55 0.12
C LEU A 457 13.45 -6.89 -1.27
N ILE A 458 14.68 -6.67 -1.76
CA ILE A 458 14.91 -6.06 -3.08
C ILE A 458 14.54 -7.01 -4.24
N GLN A 459 14.56 -8.32 -4.03
CA GLN A 459 14.33 -9.30 -5.10
C GLN A 459 12.98 -9.99 -4.96
N THR A 460 12.27 -10.14 -6.07
CA THR A 460 10.99 -10.84 -6.15
C THR A 460 10.90 -11.71 -7.41
N GLY A 461 10.09 -12.76 -7.35
CA GLY A 461 10.01 -13.80 -8.40
C GLY A 461 9.95 -15.18 -7.78
#